data_AF-A0A969H462-F1
#
_entry.id   AF-A0A969H462-F1
#
_cell.length_a   1.000
_cell.length_b   1.000
_cell.length_c   1.000
_cell.angle_alpha   90.00
_cell.angle_beta   90.00
_cell.angle_gamma   90.00
#
_symmetry.space_group_name_H-M   'P 1'
#
loop_
_entity.id
_entity.type
_entity.pdbx_description
1 polymer ?
#
loop_
_entity_poly.entity_id
_entity_poly.type
_entity_poly.pdbx_seq_one_letter_code
_entity_poly.pdbx_strand_id
1 'polypeptide(L)' 'MEPAQIDCAVSCVNGCVLGDQCPNLEYKEQASKFVQETSLDDIIAIAEEAIRKKAMQTPQWVFPEDGIAPDEL' A
#
# COMPACT_ATOMS: atom_id res chain seq x y z
N MET A 1 -3.35 21.41 15.04
CA MET A 1 -2.43 20.26 15.14
C MET A 1 -2.20 19.83 13.72
N GLU A 2 -1.00 20.06 13.18
CA GLU A 2 -0.67 19.68 11.80
C GLU A 2 -0.85 18.17 11.63
N PRO A 3 -1.40 17.69 10.49
CA PRO A 3 -1.45 16.26 10.23
C PRO A 3 -0.02 15.75 10.32
N ALA A 4 0.20 14.72 11.15
CA ALA A 4 1.52 14.14 11.32
C ALA A 4 2.06 13.78 9.93
N GLN A 5 3.15 14.42 9.51
CA GLN A 5 3.87 14.06 8.29
C GLN A 5 4.47 12.68 8.52
N ILE A 6 3.67 11.64 8.24
CA ILE A 6 4.01 10.25 8.42
C ILE A 6 4.10 9.60 7.04
N ASP A 7 5.19 8.90 6.80
CA ASP A 7 5.28 8.00 5.66
C ASP A 7 4.52 6.72 6.01
N CYS A 8 3.27 6.61 5.54
CA CYS A 8 2.43 5.44 5.74
C CYS A 8 3.02 4.16 5.14
N ALA A 9 3.84 4.25 4.08
CA ALA A 9 4.43 3.08 3.43
C ALA A 9 5.51 2.43 4.28
N VAL A 10 6.22 3.23 5.08
CA VAL A 10 7.26 2.74 6.01
C VAL A 10 6.67 2.47 7.40
N SER A 11 5.98 3.46 7.97
CA SER A 11 5.60 3.44 9.38
C SER A 11 4.40 2.53 9.67
N CYS A 12 3.53 2.30 8.69
CA CYS A 12 2.30 1.53 8.86
C CYS A 12 2.33 0.17 8.14
N VAL A 13 3.50 -0.29 7.69
CA VAL A 13 3.65 -1.55 6.92
C VAL A 13 3.11 -2.78 7.65
N ASN A 14 3.19 -2.78 8.99
CA ASN A 14 2.67 -3.85 9.86
C ASN A 14 1.32 -3.52 10.52
N GLY A 15 0.67 -2.44 10.10
CA GLY A 15 -0.56 -1.94 10.70
C GLY A 15 -0.48 -0.47 11.12
N CYS A 16 -1.65 0.15 11.31
CA CYS A 16 -1.74 1.58 11.63
C CYS A 16 -1.18 1.89 13.03
N VAL A 17 -0.16 2.76 13.11
CA VAL A 17 0.47 3.17 14.38
C VAL A 17 -0.17 4.41 15.02
N LEU A 18 -0.96 5.17 14.27
CA LEU A 18 -1.57 6.43 14.72
C LEU A 18 -3.01 6.29 15.22
N GLY A 19 -3.62 5.10 15.08
CA GLY A 19 -5.02 4.87 15.47
C GLY A 19 -5.98 5.86 14.79
N ASP A 20 -6.71 6.62 15.60
CA ASP A 20 -7.70 7.63 15.16
C ASP A 20 -7.07 8.95 14.67
N GLN A 21 -5.74 9.04 14.58
CA GLN A 21 -5.05 10.18 13.95
C GLN A 21 -4.49 9.84 12.57
N CYS A 22 -4.87 8.70 11.99
CA CYS A 22 -4.42 8.32 10.65
C CYS A 22 -4.95 9.33 9.60
N PRO A 23 -4.08 9.89 8.75
CA PRO A 23 -4.49 10.86 7.73
C PRO A 23 -5.45 10.28 6.69
N ASN A 24 -5.50 8.94 6.57
CA ASN A 24 -6.30 8.19 5.59
C ASN A 24 -7.57 7.58 6.20
N LEU A 25 -8.06 8.10 7.32
CA LEU A 25 -9.24 7.55 8.02
C LEU A 25 -10.51 7.52 7.17
N GLU A 26 -10.66 8.45 6.24
CA GLU A 26 -11.81 8.50 5.32
C GLU A 26 -11.97 7.21 4.48
N TYR A 27 -10.87 6.52 4.18
CA TYR A 27 -10.88 5.29 3.38
C TYR A 27 -11.15 4.03 4.21
N LYS A 28 -11.20 4.13 5.55
CA LYS A 28 -11.39 2.99 6.45
C LYS A 28 -12.68 2.22 6.13
N GLU A 29 -13.78 2.93 5.89
CA GLU A 29 -15.06 2.30 5.59
C GLU A 29 -15.03 1.57 4.25
N GLN A 30 -14.46 2.19 3.22
CA GLN A 30 -14.33 1.58 1.89
C GLN A 30 -13.44 0.33 1.94
N ALA A 31 -12.30 0.38 2.63
CA ALA A 31 -11.43 -0.77 2.81
C ALA A 31 -12.14 -1.89 3.59
N SER A 32 -12.90 -1.55 4.63
CA SER A 32 -13.66 -2.52 5.40
C SER A 32 -14.75 -3.20 4.57
N LYS A 33 -15.45 -2.45 3.70
CA LYS A 33 -16.44 -2.98 2.76
C LYS A 33 -15.80 -3.92 1.76
N PHE A 34 -14.69 -3.52 1.15
CA PHE A 34 -13.96 -4.36 0.20
C PHE A 34 -13.60 -5.72 0.80
N VAL A 35 -13.01 -5.76 2.00
CA VAL A 35 -12.62 -7.02 2.65
C VAL A 35 -13.83 -7.89 3.03
N GLN A 36 -14.96 -7.28 3.39
CA GLN A 36 -16.17 -8.02 3.76
C GLN A 36 -16.94 -8.55 2.55
N GLU A 37 -16.95 -7.80 1.45
CA GLU A 37 -17.76 -8.10 0.26
C GLU A 37 -16.98 -8.90 -0.79
N THR A 38 -15.64 -8.88 -0.76
CA THR A 38 -14.79 -9.62 -1.70
C THR A 38 -14.43 -10.98 -1.12
N SER A 39 -14.70 -12.05 -1.85
CA SER A 39 -14.32 -13.39 -1.41
C SER A 39 -12.80 -13.56 -1.39
N LEU A 40 -12.30 -14.50 -0.59
CA LEU A 40 -10.87 -14.78 -0.54
C LEU A 40 -10.32 -15.19 -1.92
N ASP A 41 -11.07 -16.00 -2.67
CA ASP A 41 -10.69 -16.42 -4.02
C ASP A 41 -10.61 -15.23 -4.98
N ASP A 42 -11.54 -14.28 -4.90
CA ASP A 42 -11.51 -13.06 -5.71
C ASP A 42 -10.30 -12.17 -5.35
N ILE A 43 -9.95 -12.05 -4.06
CA ILE A 43 -8.77 -11.30 -3.62
C ILE A 43 -7.49 -11.92 -4.23
N ILE A 44 -7.39 -13.25 -4.22
CA ILE A 44 -6.25 -13.96 -4.81
C ILE A 44 -6.18 -13.71 -6.31
N ALA A 45 -7.31 -13.82 -7.02
CA ALA A 45 -7.38 -13.55 -8.46
C ALA A 45 -6.97 -12.10 -8.80
N ILE A 46 -7.39 -11.12 -8.01
CA ILE A 46 -6.98 -9.72 -8.15
C ILE A 46 -5.46 -9.57 -7.99
N ALA A 47 -4.87 -10.26 -7.00
CA ALA A 47 -3.43 -10.22 -6.76
C ALA A 47 -2.63 -10.83 -7.92
N GLU A 48 -3.09 -11.97 -8.46
CA GLU A 48 -2.45 -12.62 -9.62
C GLU A 48 -2.50 -11.73 -10.87
N GLU A 49 -3.64 -11.10 -11.14
CA GLU A 49 -3.76 -10.17 -12.27
C GLU A 49 -2.88 -8.92 -12.09
N ALA A 50 -2.73 -8.42 -10.86
CA ALA A 50 -1.81 -7.31 -10.58
C ALA A 50 -0.35 -7.67 -10.89
N ILE A 51 0.08 -8.88 -10.52
CA ILE A 51 1.42 -9.40 -10.84
C ILE A 51 1.59 -9.51 -12.35
N ARG A 52 0.60 -10.09 -13.06
CA ARG A 52 0.63 -10.22 -14.51
C ARG A 52 0.73 -8.87 -15.21
N LYS A 53 -0.07 -7.88 -14.79
CA LYS A 53 -0.03 -6.51 -15.31
C LYS A 53 1.35 -5.88 -15.09
N LYS A 54 1.92 -6.02 -13.89
CA LYS A 54 3.26 -5.50 -13.58
C LYS A 54 4.34 -6.14 -14.47
N ALA A 55 4.23 -7.43 -14.76
CA ALA A 55 5.16 -8.13 -15.66
C ALA A 55 5.04 -7.69 -17.13
N MET A 56 3.86 -7.24 -17.55
CA MET A 56 3.63 -6.72 -18.92
C MET A 56 3.96 -5.23 -19.06
N GLN A 57 4.04 -4.49 -17.97
CA GLN A 57 4.38 -3.06 -17.99
C GLN A 57 5.87 -2.87 -18.31
N THR A 58 6.17 -1.81 -19.05
CA THR A 58 7.56 -1.39 -19.29
C THR A 58 8.25 -1.13 -17.95
N PRO A 59 9.46 -1.67 -17.71
CA PRO A 59 10.16 -1.42 -16.46
C PRO A 59 10.41 0.08 -16.27
N GLN A 60 10.00 0.60 -15.12
CA GLN A 60 10.33 1.97 -14.71
C GLN A 60 11.75 1.96 -14.14
N TRP A 61 12.65 2.65 -14.81
CA TRP A 61 13.97 2.94 -14.27
C TRP A 61 13.83 4.05 -13.23
N VAL A 62 14.13 3.72 -11.98
CA VAL A 62 14.27 4.70 -10.89
C VAL A 62 15.74 4.92 -10.64
N PHE A 63 16.18 6.18 -10.61
CA PHE A 63 17.55 6.49 -10.25
C PHE A 63 17.72 6.33 -8.73
N PRO A 64 18.90 5.95 -8.23
CA PRO A 64 19.13 5.78 -6.79
C PRO A 64 18.78 7.02 -5.96
N GLU A 65 18.93 8.21 -6.55
CA GLU A 65 18.54 9.50 -5.96
C GLU A 65 17.02 9.72 -5.84
N ASP A 66 16.21 8.96 -6.60
CA ASP A 66 14.74 9.04 -6.63
C ASP A 66 14.04 7.93 -5.84
N GLY A 67 14.76 6.91 -5.32
CA GLY A 67 14.12 5.87 -4.49
C GLY A 67 14.74 4.48 -4.47
N ILE A 68 16.04 4.35 -4.19
CA ILE A 68 16.59 3.08 -3.70
C ILE A 68 17.39 3.37 -2.43
N ALA A 69 16.82 3.08 -1.25
CA ALA A 69 17.60 3.03 -0.02
C ALA A 69 18.46 1.75 -0.03
N PRO A 70 19.79 1.84 -0.10
CA PRO A 70 20.69 0.70 -0.34
C PRO A 70 21.16 -0.01 0.94
N ASP A 71 20.32 -0.06 1.98
CA ASP A 71 20.66 -0.73 3.24
C ASP A 71 19.59 -1.79 3.57
N GLU A 72 19.74 -2.97 2.97
CA GLU A 72 19.47 -4.29 3.58
C GLU A 72 19.85 -5.38 2.55
N LEU A 73 21.18 -5.58 2.46
CA LEU A 73 21.82 -6.78 1.92
C LEU A 73 21.45 -8.03 2.75
#